data_AF-A0A934MCZ0-F1
#
_entry.id   AF-A0A934MCZ0-F1
#
_cell.length_a   1.000
_cell.length_b   1.000
_cell.length_c   1.000
_cell.angle_alpha   90.00
_cell.angle_beta   90.00
_cell.angle_gamma   90.00
#
_symmetry.space_group_name_H-M   'P 1'
#
loop_
_entity.id
_entity.type
_entity.pdbx_description
1 polymer ?
#
loop_
_entity_poly.entity_id
_entity_poly.type
_entity_poly.pdbx_seq_one_letter_code
_entity_poly.pdbx_strand_id
1 'polypeptide(L)'
;MHHDPGVRDQVARWQVLRKAGAATWDHLRGGSGPPEYAPLVRTLVEAGHSPDVVDDPEHDVAQQSLRQHAGAWSDDEAAAAFVAGLWSAPAAWRSALPGLLVARAMPVHPLVPWNEDASLCEVCGFRAGPVQLVDEWASRLTEGTPLDGEPSAYGRTLAWLGRGRPGPTEHDRWALGAVLEVLATVPDGTRYAAAAKAIAAAGVLRSRRAAVAVLEDLALVGVLARPDRPGMVERFTTYRERDQRPTVRVEVQAPLAWWDTTVGDHGVRRDLFDGLFGGLDVPAVSLDGPRPTPSPAAKDTIDGGLAGRAQALAPRAPRISASVGAGPPAPGDVWAVRVLPGRWVTLYVHEVADRGGRPYARTEFLAGVHPALPELEDVSGTVQPRADGRAPTWAHSLGTTSWTRRIGQVVPVPAADRSLPDGGSWVAAKELRHLSGWHFPDA
;
A
#
# COMPACT_ATOMS: atom_id res chain seq x y z
N MET A 1 39.76 1.31 -22.40
CA MET A 1 38.35 1.67 -22.12
C MET A 1 37.52 0.45 -22.48
N HIS A 2 37.47 -0.54 -21.58
CA HIS A 2 36.76 -1.80 -21.80
C HIS A 2 35.34 -1.67 -21.23
N HIS A 3 34.34 -1.89 -22.08
CA HIS A 3 32.95 -2.01 -21.66
C HIS A 3 32.72 -3.38 -21.02
N ASP A 4 32.26 -3.38 -19.77
CA ASP A 4 31.87 -4.58 -19.02
C ASP A 4 30.58 -5.19 -19.64
N PRO A 5 30.62 -6.43 -20.16
CA PRO A 5 29.47 -7.10 -20.78
C PRO A 5 28.35 -7.51 -19.80
N GLY A 6 28.58 -7.46 -18.49
CA GLY A 6 27.68 -8.03 -17.48
C GLY A 6 26.30 -7.38 -17.38
N VAL A 7 26.18 -6.08 -17.70
CA VAL A 7 24.94 -5.30 -17.47
C VAL A 7 23.89 -5.53 -18.56
N ARG A 8 24.30 -5.79 -19.81
CA ARG A 8 23.36 -5.99 -20.93
C ARG A 8 22.81 -7.42 -20.98
N ASP A 9 23.64 -8.40 -20.61
CA ASP A 9 23.25 -9.82 -20.62
C ASP A 9 22.33 -10.17 -19.44
N GLN A 10 22.44 -9.43 -18.33
CA GLN A 10 21.51 -9.49 -17.21
C GLN A 10 20.12 -9.01 -17.61
N VAL A 11 20.00 -7.84 -18.25
CA VAL A 11 18.71 -7.23 -18.67
C VAL A 11 17.94 -8.07 -19.69
N ALA A 12 18.63 -8.82 -20.56
CA ALA A 12 17.99 -9.66 -21.58
C ALA A 12 17.45 -10.99 -21.03
N ARG A 13 18.08 -11.56 -19.99
CA ARG A 13 17.64 -12.83 -19.35
C ARG A 13 16.30 -12.73 -18.62
N TRP A 14 15.83 -11.51 -18.34
CA TRP A 14 14.61 -11.23 -17.58
C TRP A 14 13.28 -11.41 -18.32
N GLN A 15 13.30 -11.44 -19.65
CA GLN A 15 12.06 -11.39 -20.45
C GLN A 15 11.25 -12.70 -20.45
N VAL A 16 11.71 -13.76 -19.76
CA VAL A 16 11.13 -15.11 -19.83
C VAL A 16 10.25 -15.50 -18.62
N LEU A 17 10.29 -14.79 -17.49
CA LEU A 17 9.86 -15.34 -16.19
C LEU A 17 8.45 -14.92 -15.67
N ARG A 18 7.43 -14.86 -16.54
CA ARG A 18 6.05 -14.54 -16.13
C ARG A 18 5.02 -15.67 -16.28
N LYS A 19 5.44 -16.92 -16.49
CA LYS A 19 4.52 -18.05 -16.65
C LYS A 19 4.77 -19.15 -15.62
N ALA A 20 4.22 -19.00 -14.42
CA ALA A 20 3.69 -20.11 -13.61
C ALA A 20 3.07 -19.54 -12.32
N GLY A 21 1.76 -19.73 -12.14
CA GLY A 21 1.13 -19.58 -10.83
C GLY A 21 1.50 -20.75 -9.91
N ALA A 22 1.50 -20.47 -8.60
CA ALA A 22 1.42 -21.30 -7.38
C ALA A 22 1.93 -22.76 -7.29
N ALA A 23 2.22 -23.50 -8.36
CA ALA A 23 2.53 -24.93 -8.31
C ALA A 23 4.00 -25.30 -8.58
N THR A 24 4.91 -24.33 -8.76
CA THR A 24 6.34 -24.63 -9.00
C THR A 24 7.24 -23.62 -8.33
N TRP A 25 7.33 -23.68 -7.00
CA TRP A 25 8.31 -22.89 -6.24
C TRP A 25 9.60 -23.67 -5.90
N ASP A 26 9.64 -24.99 -6.15
CA ASP A 26 10.79 -25.84 -5.78
C ASP A 26 12.02 -25.74 -6.68
N HIS A 27 11.98 -25.02 -7.82
CA HIS A 27 13.08 -25.07 -8.80
C HIS A 27 13.87 -23.79 -9.06
N LEU A 28 13.60 -22.64 -8.42
CA LEU A 28 14.32 -21.40 -8.77
C LEU A 28 14.77 -20.60 -7.55
N ARG A 29 15.84 -21.09 -6.90
CA ARG A 29 16.74 -20.26 -6.09
C ARG A 29 17.49 -19.31 -7.03
N GLY A 30 17.21 -18.01 -6.93
CA GLY A 30 17.98 -16.94 -7.58
C GLY A 30 17.25 -16.24 -8.74
N GLY A 31 16.57 -15.13 -8.45
CA GLY A 31 15.98 -14.24 -9.45
C GLY A 31 15.27 -13.05 -8.80
N SER A 32 15.46 -11.86 -9.36
CA SER A 32 15.10 -10.57 -8.77
C SER A 32 13.68 -10.07 -9.09
N GLY A 33 13.31 -8.87 -8.60
CA GLY A 33 11.98 -8.23 -8.74
C GLY A 33 11.65 -7.44 -10.05
N PRO A 34 10.46 -6.83 -10.14
CA PRO A 34 9.84 -6.43 -11.42
C PRO A 34 10.47 -5.19 -12.13
N PRO A 35 10.26 -5.03 -13.46
CA PRO A 35 10.92 -4.02 -14.31
C PRO A 35 10.55 -2.56 -14.01
N GLU A 36 9.51 -2.31 -13.22
CA GLU A 36 9.13 -0.98 -12.77
C GLU A 36 10.07 -0.40 -11.70
N TYR A 37 10.91 -1.24 -11.08
CA TYR A 37 11.85 -0.85 -10.04
C TYR A 37 13.30 -0.70 -10.49
N ALA A 38 13.64 -0.87 -11.78
CA ALA A 38 15.01 -0.75 -12.29
C ALA A 38 15.81 0.50 -11.80
N PRO A 39 15.21 1.68 -11.67
CA PRO A 39 15.89 2.83 -11.08
C PRO A 39 16.08 2.78 -9.57
N LEU A 40 15.09 2.24 -8.85
CA LEU A 40 15.17 2.01 -7.42
C LEU A 40 16.26 0.97 -7.14
N VAL A 41 16.29 -0.13 -7.90
CA VAL A 41 17.36 -1.14 -7.90
C VAL A 41 18.73 -0.50 -8.07
N ARG A 42 18.92 0.39 -9.05
CA ARG A 42 20.18 1.12 -9.23
C ARG A 42 20.54 1.99 -8.03
N THR A 43 19.61 2.78 -7.51
CA THR A 43 19.84 3.61 -6.31
C THR A 43 20.18 2.77 -5.08
N LEU A 44 19.55 1.61 -4.93
CA LEU A 44 19.83 0.68 -3.84
C LEU A 44 21.21 0.05 -3.98
N VAL A 45 21.59 -0.38 -5.19
CA VAL A 45 22.94 -0.89 -5.48
C VAL A 45 24.00 0.19 -5.24
N GLU A 46 23.77 1.43 -5.68
CA GLU A 46 24.65 2.58 -5.40
C GLU A 46 24.78 2.86 -3.90
N ALA A 47 23.73 2.60 -3.12
CA ALA A 47 23.73 2.68 -1.66
C ALA A 47 24.33 1.43 -0.97
N GLY A 48 24.85 0.47 -1.74
CA GLY A 48 25.49 -0.75 -1.23
C GLY A 48 24.51 -1.85 -0.82
N HIS A 49 23.25 -1.77 -1.27
CA HIS A 49 22.23 -2.76 -0.99
C HIS A 49 22.10 -3.79 -2.11
N SER A 50 21.66 -5.01 -1.77
CA SER A 50 21.42 -6.10 -2.73
C SER A 50 19.91 -6.31 -2.94
N PRO A 51 19.27 -5.59 -3.88
CA PRO A 51 17.82 -5.63 -4.11
C PRO A 51 17.27 -6.98 -4.57
N ASP A 52 18.15 -7.84 -5.07
CA ASP A 52 17.80 -9.10 -5.70
C ASP A 52 17.79 -10.27 -4.70
N VAL A 53 17.99 -9.98 -3.42
CA VAL A 53 18.00 -10.97 -2.35
C VAL A 53 16.56 -11.32 -1.98
N VAL A 54 16.29 -12.62 -1.99
CA VAL A 54 15.14 -13.21 -1.32
C VAL A 54 15.55 -13.49 0.12
N ASP A 55 14.80 -12.93 1.05
CA ASP A 55 14.91 -13.23 2.47
C ASP A 55 13.74 -14.13 2.87
N ASP A 56 14.03 -15.24 3.54
CA ASP A 56 13.03 -16.18 4.07
C ASP A 56 13.39 -16.49 5.53
N PRO A 57 13.20 -15.51 6.43
CA PRO A 57 13.70 -15.63 7.79
C PRO A 57 12.84 -16.60 8.58
N GLU A 58 13.47 -17.47 9.36
CA GLU A 58 12.77 -18.25 10.36
C GLU A 58 12.28 -17.35 11.51
N HIS A 59 11.21 -17.78 12.19
CA HIS A 59 10.57 -17.04 13.28
C HIS A 59 11.55 -16.52 14.34
N ASP A 60 12.43 -17.38 14.83
CA ASP A 60 13.37 -17.03 15.91
C ASP A 60 14.48 -16.12 15.40
N VAL A 61 14.91 -16.30 14.14
CA VAL A 61 15.87 -15.43 13.45
C VAL A 61 15.29 -14.02 13.26
N ALA A 62 14.03 -13.90 12.89
CA ALA A 62 13.34 -12.61 12.77
C ALA A 62 13.30 -11.87 14.11
N GLN A 63 12.94 -12.56 15.21
CA GLN A 63 12.97 -11.97 16.54
C GLN A 63 14.38 -11.54 16.97
N GLN A 64 15.39 -12.37 16.70
CA GLN A 64 16.78 -12.06 17.04
C GLN A 64 17.29 -10.86 16.25
N SER A 65 17.03 -10.83 14.94
CA SER A 65 17.40 -9.73 14.04
C SER A 65 16.80 -8.41 14.50
N LEU A 66 15.49 -8.40 14.82
CA LEU A 66 14.83 -7.22 15.37
C LEU A 66 15.53 -6.72 16.65
N ARG A 67 15.78 -7.59 17.63
CA ARG A 67 16.43 -7.20 18.89
C ARG A 67 17.85 -6.70 18.67
N GLN A 68 18.62 -7.36 17.80
CA GLN A 68 19.99 -6.97 17.46
C GLN A 68 20.02 -5.55 16.86
N HIS A 69 19.18 -5.29 15.86
CA HIS A 69 19.19 -3.99 15.18
C HIS A 69 18.55 -2.89 16.04
N ALA A 70 17.52 -3.20 16.83
CA ALA A 70 16.96 -2.26 17.80
C ALA A 70 17.96 -1.89 18.90
N GLY A 71 18.83 -2.82 19.32
CA GLY A 71 19.86 -2.58 20.33
C GLY A 71 20.87 -1.49 19.96
N ALA A 72 20.91 -1.06 18.70
CA ALA A 72 21.74 0.06 18.27
C ALA A 72 21.12 1.44 18.54
N TRP A 73 19.84 1.51 18.94
CA TRP A 73 19.08 2.76 19.06
C TRP A 73 18.79 3.14 20.51
N SER A 74 19.04 4.40 20.87
CA SER A 74 18.44 5.00 22.06
C SER A 74 17.01 5.49 21.79
N ASP A 75 16.27 5.81 22.85
CA ASP A 75 14.92 6.38 22.72
C ASP A 75 14.94 7.73 22.02
N ASP A 76 15.87 8.61 22.42
CA ASP A 76 16.03 9.94 21.83
C ASP A 76 16.37 9.86 20.33
N GLU A 77 17.27 8.94 19.94
CA GLU A 77 17.65 8.77 18.54
C GLU A 77 16.48 8.22 17.70
N ALA A 78 15.72 7.27 18.26
CA ALA A 78 14.59 6.68 17.57
C ALA A 78 13.42 7.67 17.44
N ALA A 79 13.16 8.48 18.48
CA ALA A 79 12.18 9.55 18.46
C ALA A 79 12.59 10.67 17.49
N ALA A 80 13.86 11.09 17.48
CA ALA A 80 14.38 12.06 16.53
C ALA A 80 14.22 11.60 15.07
N ALA A 81 14.61 10.35 14.78
CA ALA A 81 14.44 9.77 13.45
C ALA A 81 12.96 9.61 13.07
N PHE A 82 12.10 9.28 14.04
CA PHE A 82 10.65 9.25 13.85
C PHE A 82 10.12 10.59 13.37
N VAL A 83 10.45 11.66 14.07
CA VAL A 83 10.00 13.01 13.73
C VAL A 83 10.57 13.46 12.39
N ALA A 84 11.85 13.18 12.11
CA ALA A 84 12.44 13.47 10.80
C ALA A 84 11.69 12.78 9.64
N GLY A 85 11.17 11.58 9.86
CA GLY A 85 10.36 10.83 8.89
C GLY A 85 8.94 11.37 8.66
N LEU A 86 8.55 12.48 9.29
CA LEU A 86 7.30 13.18 8.99
C LEU A 86 7.42 14.02 7.72
N TRP A 87 8.58 14.64 7.46
CA TRP A 87 8.76 15.50 6.30
C TRP A 87 10.15 15.43 5.64
N SER A 88 11.22 15.70 6.39
CA SER A 88 12.56 15.94 5.83
C SER A 88 13.32 14.67 5.44
N ALA A 89 13.03 13.54 6.08
CA ALA A 89 13.62 12.23 5.82
C ALA A 89 12.57 11.24 5.28
N PRO A 90 13.00 10.11 4.69
CA PRO A 90 12.07 9.09 4.24
C PRO A 90 11.11 8.59 5.30
N ALA A 91 9.88 8.32 4.90
CA ALA A 91 8.84 7.77 5.78
C ALA A 91 9.30 6.48 6.51
N ALA A 92 10.22 5.72 5.91
CA ALA A 92 10.87 4.55 6.52
C ALA A 92 11.50 4.86 7.90
N TRP A 93 12.04 6.06 8.13
CA TRP A 93 12.66 6.45 9.40
C TRP A 93 11.67 6.50 10.57
N ARG A 94 10.37 6.61 10.30
CA ARG A 94 9.32 6.44 11.31
C ARG A 94 9.31 5.04 11.91
N SER A 95 9.93 4.06 11.26
CA SER A 95 10.00 2.69 11.79
C SER A 95 10.97 2.55 12.96
N ALA A 96 11.85 3.53 13.19
CA ALA A 96 12.87 3.48 14.24
C ALA A 96 12.23 3.32 15.64
N LEU A 97 11.31 4.23 15.99
CA LEU A 97 10.69 4.23 17.31
C LEU A 97 9.75 3.03 17.55
N PRO A 98 8.79 2.70 16.68
CA PRO A 98 7.96 1.52 16.87
C PRO A 98 8.79 0.22 16.86
N GLY A 99 9.79 0.11 15.97
CA GLY A 99 10.66 -1.08 15.93
C GLY A 99 11.45 -1.27 17.23
N LEU A 100 11.99 -0.18 17.80
CA LEU A 100 12.67 -0.19 19.10
C LEU A 100 11.74 -0.65 20.22
N LEU A 101 10.53 -0.09 20.29
CA LEU A 101 9.56 -0.41 21.34
C LEU A 101 9.02 -1.84 21.21
N VAL A 102 8.75 -2.30 19.98
CA VAL A 102 8.37 -3.70 19.72
C VAL A 102 9.49 -4.64 20.17
N ALA A 103 10.75 -4.36 19.81
CA ALA A 103 11.89 -5.19 20.19
C ALA A 103 12.07 -5.31 21.71
N ARG A 104 11.84 -4.22 22.44
CA ARG A 104 11.97 -4.16 23.91
C ARG A 104 10.81 -4.83 24.63
N ALA A 105 9.58 -4.60 24.15
CA ALA A 105 8.39 -5.13 24.80
C ALA A 105 8.18 -6.62 24.50
N MET A 106 8.54 -7.07 23.29
CA MET A 106 8.22 -8.43 22.82
C MET A 106 8.95 -9.51 23.63
N PRO A 107 8.22 -10.39 24.34
CA PRO A 107 8.83 -11.49 25.06
C PRO A 107 9.47 -12.49 24.08
N VAL A 108 10.49 -13.21 24.52
CA VAL A 108 10.94 -14.41 23.81
C VAL A 108 9.81 -15.44 23.88
N HIS A 109 9.39 -15.94 22.72
CA HIS A 109 8.33 -16.93 22.61
C HIS A 109 8.61 -17.88 21.46
N PRO A 110 8.17 -19.15 21.54
CA PRO A 110 8.14 -20.04 20.40
C PRO A 110 7.10 -19.58 19.37
N LEU A 111 7.22 -20.04 18.13
CA LEU A 111 6.17 -19.85 17.12
C LEU A 111 4.84 -20.44 17.62
N VAL A 112 3.82 -19.59 17.77
CA VAL A 112 2.45 -20.00 18.07
C VAL A 112 1.62 -19.81 16.79
N PRO A 113 1.25 -20.88 16.07
CA PRO A 113 0.62 -20.77 14.77
C PRO A 113 -0.81 -20.22 14.89
N TRP A 114 -1.14 -19.21 14.08
CA TRP A 114 -2.50 -18.68 13.93
C TRP A 114 -3.40 -19.61 13.10
N ASN A 115 -2.81 -20.33 12.16
CA ASN A 115 -3.46 -21.25 11.24
C ASN A 115 -2.66 -22.56 11.13
N GLU A 116 -3.25 -23.59 10.54
CA GLU A 116 -2.65 -24.93 10.44
C GLU A 116 -1.30 -24.91 9.71
N ASP A 117 -1.12 -24.01 8.73
CA ASP A 117 0.10 -23.88 7.94
C ASP A 117 1.24 -23.15 8.67
N ALA A 118 1.02 -22.69 9.91
CA ALA A 118 1.99 -21.94 10.71
C ALA A 118 2.59 -20.71 9.99
N SER A 119 1.86 -20.15 9.02
CA SER A 119 2.31 -19.04 8.18
C SER A 119 2.26 -17.69 8.89
N LEU A 120 1.64 -17.63 10.06
CA LEU A 120 1.47 -16.44 10.88
C LEU A 120 1.58 -16.78 12.36
N CYS A 121 2.41 -16.05 13.10
CA CYS A 121 2.51 -16.19 14.55
C CYS A 121 1.42 -15.36 15.24
N GLU A 122 0.62 -16.00 16.08
CA GLU A 122 -0.42 -15.37 16.89
C GLU A 122 0.14 -14.36 17.92
N VAL A 123 1.36 -14.59 18.41
CA VAL A 123 1.96 -13.78 19.48
C VAL A 123 2.59 -12.52 18.90
N CYS A 124 3.51 -12.62 17.95
CA CYS A 124 4.21 -11.46 17.40
C CYS A 124 3.70 -10.97 16.04
N GLY A 125 2.99 -11.81 15.29
CA GLY A 125 2.55 -11.47 13.93
C GLY A 125 3.58 -11.77 12.85
N PHE A 126 4.68 -12.47 13.19
CA PHE A 126 5.65 -12.98 12.21
C PHE A 126 4.93 -13.70 11.07
N ARG A 127 5.33 -13.44 9.83
CA ARG A 127 4.80 -14.11 8.63
C ARG A 127 5.89 -14.95 7.98
N ALA A 128 5.61 -16.23 7.81
CA ALA A 128 6.53 -17.14 7.11
C ALA A 128 6.48 -16.92 5.60
N GLY A 129 7.59 -17.23 4.94
CA GLY A 129 7.70 -17.29 3.50
C GLY A 129 8.64 -16.24 2.92
N PRO A 130 9.10 -16.49 1.68
CA PRO A 130 10.10 -15.67 1.03
C PRO A 130 9.57 -14.27 0.70
N VAL A 131 10.40 -13.27 0.94
CA VAL A 131 10.16 -11.87 0.61
C VAL A 131 11.29 -11.33 -0.26
N GLN A 132 10.93 -10.63 -1.33
CA GLN A 132 11.90 -9.90 -2.15
C GLN A 132 12.26 -8.58 -1.46
N LEU A 133 13.53 -8.38 -1.11
CA LEU A 133 13.96 -7.20 -0.34
C LEU A 133 13.69 -5.87 -1.07
N VAL A 134 13.74 -5.86 -2.40
CA VAL A 134 13.42 -4.66 -3.19
C VAL A 134 11.96 -4.20 -2.99
N ASP A 135 11.01 -5.13 -2.86
CA ASP A 135 9.60 -4.81 -2.68
C ASP A 135 9.34 -4.23 -1.28
N GLU A 136 10.01 -4.77 -0.27
CA GLU A 136 10.01 -4.22 1.09
C GLU A 136 10.55 -2.78 1.09
N TRP A 137 11.72 -2.55 0.50
CA TRP A 137 12.29 -1.19 0.46
C TRP A 137 11.43 -0.22 -0.34
N ALA A 138 10.88 -0.63 -1.48
CA ALA A 138 9.96 0.17 -2.27
C ALA A 138 8.75 0.59 -1.41
N SER A 139 8.15 -0.36 -0.69
CA SER A 139 7.04 -0.10 0.22
C SER A 139 7.45 0.85 1.35
N ARG A 140 8.61 0.65 2.02
CA ARG A 140 9.02 1.53 3.14
C ARG A 140 9.32 2.96 2.71
N LEU A 141 9.91 3.14 1.54
CA LEU A 141 10.23 4.46 1.00
C LEU A 141 9.00 5.23 0.50
N THR A 142 7.88 4.56 0.22
CA THR A 142 6.71 5.20 -0.41
C THR A 142 5.45 5.16 0.43
N GLU A 143 5.30 4.13 1.27
CA GLU A 143 4.09 3.84 2.03
C GLU A 143 4.29 3.96 3.55
N GLY A 144 5.54 3.97 4.04
CA GLY A 144 5.89 4.27 5.42
C GLY A 144 6.41 3.08 6.22
N THR A 145 5.80 2.80 7.36
CA THR A 145 6.27 1.82 8.34
C THR A 145 5.77 0.40 8.03
N PRO A 146 6.42 -0.65 8.56
CA PRO A 146 5.92 -2.02 8.55
C PRO A 146 4.49 -2.16 9.10
N LEU A 147 3.87 -3.31 8.81
CA LEU A 147 2.64 -3.69 9.51
C LEU A 147 2.89 -3.70 11.02
N ASP A 148 1.93 -3.17 11.78
CA ASP A 148 2.07 -2.93 13.22
C ASP A 148 2.60 -4.16 13.98
N GLY A 149 3.79 -3.99 14.54
CA GLY A 149 4.50 -4.98 15.35
C GLY A 149 5.03 -6.22 14.63
N GLU A 150 5.07 -6.28 13.28
CA GLU A 150 5.60 -7.46 12.56
C GLU A 150 7.13 -7.54 12.65
N PRO A 151 7.71 -8.57 13.30
CA PRO A 151 9.11 -8.55 13.69
C PRO A 151 10.10 -8.61 12.53
N SER A 152 9.79 -9.32 11.44
CA SER A 152 10.71 -9.51 10.31
C SER A 152 10.91 -8.21 9.55
N ALA A 153 9.82 -7.50 9.23
CA ALA A 153 9.83 -6.24 8.51
C ALA A 153 10.43 -5.11 9.36
N TYR A 154 10.16 -5.04 10.67
CA TYR A 154 10.87 -4.09 11.53
C TYR A 154 12.36 -4.44 11.63
N GLY A 155 12.73 -5.72 11.78
CA GLY A 155 14.14 -6.14 11.79
C GLY A 155 14.88 -5.74 10.53
N ARG A 156 14.31 -6.05 9.35
CA ARG A 156 14.84 -5.64 8.04
C ARG A 156 14.94 -4.12 7.90
N THR A 157 13.91 -3.40 8.33
CA THR A 157 13.91 -1.94 8.23
C THR A 157 14.97 -1.32 9.13
N LEU A 158 15.09 -1.76 10.39
CA LEU A 158 16.13 -1.25 11.30
C LEU A 158 17.55 -1.62 10.84
N ALA A 159 17.74 -2.81 10.27
CA ALA A 159 19.01 -3.20 9.66
C ALA A 159 19.43 -2.22 8.56
N TRP A 160 18.46 -1.80 7.75
CA TRP A 160 18.67 -0.85 6.67
C TRP A 160 18.93 0.58 7.16
N LEU A 161 18.20 1.05 8.16
CA LEU A 161 18.32 2.40 8.72
C LEU A 161 19.62 2.64 9.51
N GLY A 162 20.47 1.64 9.72
CA GLY A 162 21.61 1.67 10.64
C GLY A 162 22.74 2.66 10.32
N ARG A 163 22.64 3.54 9.31
CA ARG A 163 23.68 4.53 8.94
C ARG A 163 23.09 5.91 8.68
N GLY A 164 23.75 6.96 9.20
CA GLY A 164 23.41 8.35 8.91
C GLY A 164 22.04 8.77 9.43
N ARG A 165 21.78 8.53 10.72
CA ARG A 165 20.50 8.83 11.39
C ARG A 165 20.15 10.33 11.23
N PRO A 166 18.99 10.65 10.66
CA PRO A 166 18.58 12.03 10.50
C PRO A 166 18.11 12.61 11.85
N GLY A 167 18.50 13.86 12.11
CA GLY A 167 17.85 14.68 13.14
C GLY A 167 16.64 15.42 12.54
N PRO A 168 15.60 15.70 13.33
CA PRO A 168 14.44 16.44 12.85
C PRO A 168 14.80 17.90 12.59
N THR A 169 14.30 18.42 11.47
CA THR A 169 14.33 19.86 11.16
C THR A 169 13.28 20.61 11.98
N GLU A 170 13.33 21.94 11.96
CA GLU A 170 12.27 22.78 12.55
C GLU A 170 10.90 22.47 11.96
N HIS A 171 10.83 22.22 10.65
CA HIS A 171 9.59 21.87 9.97
C HIS A 171 9.02 20.53 10.43
N ASP A 172 9.87 19.54 10.72
CA ASP A 172 9.43 18.23 11.22
C ASP A 172 8.80 18.34 12.61
N ARG A 173 9.45 19.09 13.50
CA ARG A 173 8.91 19.37 14.85
C ARG A 173 7.61 20.14 14.78
N TRP A 174 7.56 21.17 13.94
CA TRP A 174 6.32 21.91 13.67
C TRP A 174 5.23 21.00 13.12
N ALA A 175 5.55 20.08 12.20
CA ALA A 175 4.57 19.14 11.64
C ALA A 175 3.98 18.22 12.71
N LEU A 176 4.81 17.72 13.65
CA LEU A 176 4.32 16.96 14.80
C LEU A 176 3.40 17.82 15.67
N GLY A 177 3.82 19.04 16.04
CA GLY A 177 3.00 19.97 16.83
C GLY A 177 1.66 20.31 16.15
N ALA A 178 1.69 20.52 14.83
CA ALA A 178 0.50 20.80 14.03
C ALA A 178 -0.45 19.59 13.93
N VAL A 179 0.07 18.35 13.91
CA VAL A 179 -0.77 17.15 14.03
C VAL A 179 -1.52 17.15 15.35
N LEU A 180 -0.84 17.43 16.47
CA LEU A 180 -1.46 17.48 17.80
C LEU A 180 -2.51 18.60 17.89
N GLU A 181 -2.24 19.76 17.31
CA GLU A 181 -3.20 20.87 17.26
C GLU A 181 -4.44 20.52 16.43
N VAL A 182 -4.28 19.81 15.30
CA VAL A 182 -5.44 19.30 14.55
C VAL A 182 -6.28 18.34 15.41
N LEU A 183 -5.65 17.47 16.19
CA LEU A 183 -6.39 16.58 17.10
C LEU A 183 -7.13 17.34 18.20
N ALA A 184 -6.54 18.42 18.73
CA ALA A 184 -7.17 19.28 19.73
C ALA A 184 -8.39 20.07 19.21
N THR A 185 -8.48 20.28 17.89
CA THR A 185 -9.51 21.13 17.26
C THR A 185 -10.67 20.34 16.65
N VAL A 186 -10.50 19.03 16.40
CA VAL A 186 -11.61 18.19 15.93
C VAL A 186 -12.58 17.88 17.08
N PRO A 187 -13.87 17.59 16.79
CA PRO A 187 -14.83 17.28 17.83
C PRO A 187 -14.43 16.06 18.68
N ASP A 188 -14.83 16.04 19.94
CA ASP A 188 -14.69 14.86 20.80
C ASP A 188 -15.40 13.63 20.20
N GLY A 189 -14.78 12.46 20.35
CA GLY A 189 -15.26 11.21 19.75
C GLY A 189 -14.89 11.02 18.28
N THR A 190 -14.07 11.91 17.72
CA THR A 190 -13.55 11.78 16.36
C THR A 190 -12.66 10.55 16.23
N ARG A 191 -13.02 9.65 15.31
CA ARG A 191 -12.26 8.43 14.99
C ARG A 191 -11.09 8.71 14.03
N TYR A 192 -10.12 7.81 14.00
CA TYR A 192 -8.89 7.90 13.18
C TYR A 192 -9.12 8.32 11.72
N ALA A 193 -10.15 7.76 11.05
CA ALA A 193 -10.39 8.03 9.63
C ALA A 193 -10.81 9.49 9.35
N ALA A 194 -11.51 10.11 10.31
CA ALA A 194 -11.92 11.51 10.25
C ALA A 194 -10.79 12.44 10.73
N ALA A 195 -10.05 12.05 11.77
CA ALA A 195 -8.84 12.75 12.20
C ALA A 195 -7.79 12.83 11.07
N ALA A 196 -7.50 11.71 10.39
CA ALA A 196 -6.59 11.68 9.23
C ALA A 196 -7.07 12.57 8.07
N LYS A 197 -8.40 12.69 7.89
CA LYS A 197 -8.99 13.60 6.90
C LYS A 197 -8.74 15.06 7.30
N ALA A 198 -8.91 15.41 8.58
CA ALA A 198 -8.64 16.75 9.09
C ALA A 198 -7.14 17.11 8.97
N ILE A 199 -6.24 16.20 9.34
CA ILE A 199 -4.78 16.39 9.22
C ILE A 199 -4.37 16.62 7.76
N ALA A 200 -4.94 15.83 6.84
CA ALA A 200 -4.69 16.02 5.42
C ALA A 200 -5.25 17.35 4.89
N ALA A 201 -6.42 17.79 5.37
CA ALA A 201 -7.02 19.06 4.98
C ALA A 201 -6.21 20.28 5.48
N ALA A 202 -5.58 20.16 6.66
CA ALA A 202 -4.65 21.17 7.18
C ALA A 202 -3.34 21.26 6.37
N GLY A 203 -3.07 20.29 5.49
CA GLY A 203 -1.85 20.27 4.67
C GLY A 203 -0.57 20.22 5.50
N VAL A 204 -0.64 19.56 6.67
CA VAL A 204 0.50 19.32 7.58
C VAL A 204 1.33 18.14 7.07
N LEU A 205 0.65 17.11 6.56
CA LEU A 205 1.25 15.92 5.96
C LEU A 205 0.87 15.84 4.49
N ARG A 206 1.66 15.07 3.73
CA ARG A 206 1.60 15.03 2.26
C ARG A 206 0.30 14.48 1.69
N SER A 207 -0.37 13.60 2.43
CA SER A 207 -1.60 12.96 1.98
C SER A 207 -2.40 12.41 3.16
N ARG A 208 -3.66 12.06 2.88
CA ARG A 208 -4.49 11.32 3.83
C ARG A 208 -3.89 9.96 4.21
N ARG A 209 -3.23 9.27 3.27
CA ARG A 209 -2.57 7.98 3.56
C ARG A 209 -1.40 8.16 4.53
N ALA A 210 -0.59 9.20 4.33
CA ALA A 210 0.48 9.55 5.26
C ALA A 210 -0.07 9.91 6.65
N ALA A 211 -1.21 10.62 6.70
CA ALA A 211 -1.87 10.92 7.97
C ALA A 211 -2.38 9.67 8.69
N VAL A 212 -2.98 8.71 7.99
CA VAL A 212 -3.38 7.42 8.60
C VAL A 212 -2.15 6.69 9.15
N ALA A 213 -1.08 6.56 8.35
CA ALA A 213 0.13 5.86 8.78
C ALA A 213 0.77 6.51 10.03
N VAL A 214 0.83 7.84 10.10
CA VAL A 214 1.34 8.54 11.30
C VAL A 214 0.44 8.29 12.51
N LEU A 215 -0.89 8.22 12.35
CA LEU A 215 -1.78 7.87 13.45
C LEU A 215 -1.60 6.41 13.90
N GLU A 216 -1.37 5.48 12.97
CA GLU A 216 -1.07 4.07 13.29
C GLU A 216 0.24 3.97 14.07
N ASP A 217 1.28 4.66 13.60
CA ASP A 217 2.57 4.71 14.28
C ASP A 217 2.44 5.28 15.70
N LEU A 218 1.76 6.43 15.86
CA LEU A 218 1.56 7.06 17.17
C LEU A 218 0.69 6.21 18.10
N ALA A 219 -0.28 5.45 17.57
CA ALA A 219 -1.07 4.51 18.35
C ALA A 219 -0.23 3.30 18.77
N LEU A 220 0.59 2.75 17.88
CA LEU A 220 1.45 1.59 18.15
C LEU A 220 2.46 1.91 19.26
N VAL A 221 3.02 3.12 19.29
CA VAL A 221 3.92 3.56 20.38
C VAL A 221 3.16 3.99 21.64
N GLY A 222 1.83 4.09 21.60
CA GLY A 222 0.97 4.33 22.77
C GLY A 222 0.46 5.76 22.94
N VAL A 223 0.93 6.72 22.14
CA VAL A 223 0.49 8.13 22.21
C VAL A 223 -1.00 8.27 21.89
N LEU A 224 -1.50 7.52 20.89
CA LEU A 224 -2.90 7.49 20.48
C LEU A 224 -3.54 6.13 20.85
N ALA A 225 -3.54 5.82 22.13
CA ALA A 225 -4.03 4.55 22.65
C ALA A 225 -4.94 4.76 23.87
N ARG A 226 -6.01 3.96 23.96
CA ARG A 226 -6.81 3.90 25.19
C ARG A 226 -6.01 3.18 26.29
N PRO A 227 -6.18 3.53 27.57
CA PRO A 227 -5.50 2.83 28.67
C PRO A 227 -5.77 1.32 28.73
N ASP A 228 -6.96 0.87 28.32
CA ASP A 228 -7.32 -0.56 28.24
C ASP A 228 -6.80 -1.27 26.98
N ARG A 229 -6.22 -0.52 26.04
CA ARG A 229 -5.61 -1.00 24.80
C ARG A 229 -4.26 -0.28 24.59
N PRO A 230 -3.27 -0.51 25.47
CA PRO A 230 -2.03 0.25 25.48
C PRO A 230 -1.17 -0.01 24.24
N GLY A 231 -0.28 0.94 23.93
CA GLY A 231 0.77 0.74 22.94
C GLY A 231 2.02 0.07 23.51
N MET A 232 3.00 -0.15 22.64
CA MET A 232 4.21 -0.93 22.93
C MET A 232 5.13 -0.31 23.99
N VAL A 233 5.02 1.01 24.26
CA VAL A 233 5.79 1.67 25.32
C VAL A 233 5.40 1.18 26.72
N GLU A 234 4.13 0.84 26.93
CA GLU A 234 3.61 0.39 28.24
C GLU A 234 3.62 -1.14 28.35
N ARG A 235 3.21 -1.84 27.27
CA ARG A 235 3.07 -3.29 27.29
C ARG A 235 3.14 -3.86 25.88
N PHE A 236 3.75 -5.03 25.74
CA PHE A 236 3.60 -5.82 24.53
C PHE A 236 2.14 -6.22 24.32
N THR A 237 1.57 -5.81 23.20
CA THR A 237 0.27 -6.30 22.72
C THR A 237 0.52 -7.40 21.71
N THR A 238 -0.10 -8.57 21.89
CA THR A 238 0.07 -9.70 20.95
C THR A 238 -0.56 -9.39 19.60
N TYR A 239 -0.14 -10.08 18.53
CA TYR A 239 -0.80 -9.94 17.23
C TYR A 239 -2.29 -10.30 17.31
N ARG A 240 -2.68 -11.32 18.09
CA ARG A 240 -4.10 -11.61 18.38
C ARG A 240 -4.85 -10.40 18.94
N GLU A 241 -4.29 -9.73 19.93
CA GLU A 241 -4.91 -8.54 20.51
C GLU A 241 -4.95 -7.38 19.51
N ARG A 242 -3.85 -7.16 18.77
CA ARG A 242 -3.76 -6.14 17.73
C ARG A 242 -4.72 -6.38 16.58
N ASP A 243 -5.02 -7.63 16.24
CA ASP A 243 -5.92 -7.99 15.14
C ASP A 243 -7.42 -7.92 15.51
N GLN A 244 -7.75 -7.68 16.78
CA GLN A 244 -9.13 -7.40 17.17
C GLN A 244 -9.61 -6.07 16.59
N ARG A 245 -10.83 -6.05 16.04
CA ARG A 245 -11.49 -4.86 15.50
C ARG A 245 -12.85 -4.64 16.16
N PRO A 246 -13.31 -3.38 16.29
CA PRO A 246 -14.68 -3.11 16.73
C PRO A 246 -15.71 -3.65 15.74
N THR A 247 -15.40 -3.59 14.43
CA THR A 247 -16.23 -4.14 13.35
C THR A 247 -15.35 -4.54 12.16
N VAL A 248 -15.89 -5.38 11.26
CA VAL A 248 -15.22 -5.79 10.01
C VAL A 248 -14.94 -4.64 9.03
N ARG A 249 -15.49 -3.44 9.26
CA ARG A 249 -15.26 -2.25 8.42
C ARG A 249 -14.05 -1.44 8.84
N VAL A 250 -13.46 -1.74 10.00
CA VAL A 250 -12.27 -1.05 10.51
C VAL A 250 -11.04 -1.83 10.05
N GLU A 251 -10.23 -1.21 9.22
CA GLU A 251 -9.05 -1.86 8.60
C GLU A 251 -7.80 -1.75 9.47
N VAL A 252 -7.61 -0.63 10.19
CA VAL A 252 -6.44 -0.36 11.04
C VAL A 252 -6.38 -1.27 12.26
N GLN A 253 -5.18 -1.61 12.74
CA GLN A 253 -5.00 -2.48 13.90
C GLN A 253 -5.25 -1.78 15.24
N ALA A 254 -5.48 -2.54 16.31
CA ALA A 254 -5.39 -1.97 17.65
C ALA A 254 -3.91 -1.63 17.94
N PRO A 255 -3.62 -0.52 18.65
CA PRO A 255 -4.55 0.29 19.45
C PRO A 255 -5.49 1.23 18.69
N LEU A 256 -5.09 1.71 17.50
CA LEU A 256 -5.80 2.78 16.79
C LEU A 256 -7.25 2.43 16.46
N ALA A 257 -7.53 1.15 16.17
CA ALA A 257 -8.87 0.64 15.88
C ALA A 257 -9.91 1.00 16.95
N TRP A 258 -9.49 1.19 18.20
CA TRP A 258 -10.33 1.49 19.36
C TRP A 258 -10.22 2.95 19.82
N TRP A 259 -9.24 3.70 19.32
CA TRP A 259 -8.96 5.07 19.70
C TRP A 259 -9.94 6.10 19.10
N ASP A 260 -10.19 7.16 19.87
CA ASP A 260 -10.81 8.40 19.43
C ASP A 260 -10.36 9.58 20.30
N THR A 261 -10.78 10.78 19.94
CA THR A 261 -10.36 12.01 20.62
C THR A 261 -10.91 12.20 22.03
N THR A 262 -11.76 11.31 22.56
CA THR A 262 -12.14 11.35 23.99
C THR A 262 -11.04 10.82 24.91
N VAL A 263 -10.00 10.21 24.35
CA VAL A 263 -8.89 9.62 25.11
C VAL A 263 -7.89 10.69 25.55
N GLY A 264 -7.55 10.77 26.84
CA GLY A 264 -6.51 11.69 27.30
C GLY A 264 -6.86 13.16 27.02
N ASP A 265 -5.88 13.93 26.56
CA ASP A 265 -6.04 15.32 26.13
C ASP A 265 -6.36 15.36 24.63
N HIS A 266 -7.64 15.39 24.27
CA HIS A 266 -8.13 15.40 22.88
C HIS A 266 -7.57 14.28 21.99
N GLY A 267 -7.49 13.07 22.55
CA GLY A 267 -6.94 11.89 21.89
C GLY A 267 -5.48 11.60 22.22
N VAL A 268 -4.78 12.49 22.93
CA VAL A 268 -3.34 12.36 23.19
C VAL A 268 -3.06 11.96 24.64
N ARG A 269 -2.35 10.85 24.83
CA ARG A 269 -1.72 10.47 26.11
C ARG A 269 -0.49 11.35 26.37
N ARG A 270 -0.65 12.50 27.02
CA ARG A 270 0.43 13.49 27.22
C ARG A 270 1.62 12.95 28.00
N ASP A 271 1.37 12.12 29.01
CA ASP A 271 2.41 11.44 29.78
C ASP A 271 3.35 10.61 28.90
N LEU A 272 2.79 9.85 27.95
CA LEU A 272 3.55 9.03 27.01
C LEU A 272 4.17 9.88 25.90
N PHE A 273 3.46 10.91 25.44
CA PHE A 273 3.99 11.84 24.44
C PHE A 273 5.24 12.56 24.96
N ASP A 274 5.16 13.14 26.16
CA ASP A 274 6.27 13.87 26.77
C ASP A 274 7.44 12.93 27.10
N GLY A 275 7.16 11.70 27.53
CA GLY A 275 8.18 10.68 27.76
C GLY A 275 8.94 10.26 26.50
N LEU A 276 8.28 10.24 25.33
CA LEU A 276 8.88 9.82 24.06
C LEU A 276 9.48 10.98 23.25
N PHE A 277 8.87 12.17 23.30
CA PHE A 277 9.18 13.28 22.42
C PHE A 277 9.59 14.57 23.17
N GLY A 278 9.60 14.57 24.50
CA GLY A 278 9.88 15.77 25.31
C GLY A 278 11.27 16.36 25.10
N GLY A 279 12.26 15.54 24.70
CA GLY A 279 13.60 15.99 24.36
C GLY A 279 13.73 16.68 22.99
N LEU A 280 12.66 16.75 22.19
CA LEU A 280 12.69 17.28 20.84
C LEU A 280 12.21 18.73 20.72
N ASP A 281 11.78 19.40 21.79
CA ASP A 281 11.25 20.79 21.72
C ASP A 281 10.13 20.95 20.68
N VAL A 282 9.12 20.08 20.70
CA VAL A 282 7.95 20.16 19.80
C VAL A 282 7.13 21.41 20.16
N PRO A 283 6.95 22.37 19.23
CA PRO A 283 6.28 23.62 19.55
C PRO A 283 4.76 23.43 19.66
N ALA A 284 4.11 24.24 20.50
CA ALA A 284 2.68 24.50 20.38
C ALA A 284 2.44 25.30 19.09
N VAL A 285 1.50 24.85 18.25
CA VAL A 285 1.26 25.41 16.92
C VAL A 285 -0.13 26.03 16.86
N SER A 286 -0.25 27.17 16.18
CA SER A 286 -1.54 27.64 15.67
C SER A 286 -1.64 27.28 14.18
N LEU A 287 -2.73 26.64 13.76
CA LEU A 287 -2.92 26.21 12.36
C LEU A 287 -3.06 27.39 11.39
N ASP A 288 -3.49 28.55 11.88
CA ASP A 288 -3.57 29.81 11.11
C ASP A 288 -2.27 30.63 11.19
N GLY A 289 -1.30 30.17 11.99
CA GLY A 289 0.00 30.81 12.19
C GLY A 289 0.99 30.57 11.05
N PRO A 290 2.12 31.28 11.06
CA PRO A 290 3.17 31.08 10.07
C PRO A 290 3.78 29.68 10.17
N ARG A 291 4.03 29.06 9.01
CA ARG A 291 4.78 27.80 8.91
C ARG A 291 6.28 28.10 8.84
N PRO A 292 7.16 27.24 9.38
CA PRO A 292 8.60 27.41 9.23
C PRO A 292 9.01 27.52 7.77
N THR A 293 9.91 28.46 7.48
CA THR A 293 10.44 28.72 6.13
C THR A 293 11.95 28.45 6.06
N PRO A 294 12.45 27.83 4.98
CA PRO A 294 11.69 27.31 3.85
C PRO A 294 10.93 26.04 4.21
N SER A 295 9.69 25.91 3.72
CA SER A 295 9.01 24.61 3.70
C SER A 295 9.65 23.78 2.59
N PRO A 296 10.31 22.64 2.89
CA PRO A 296 10.96 21.84 1.86
C PRO A 296 9.91 21.38 0.85
N ALA A 297 10.09 21.69 -0.44
CA ALA A 297 9.12 21.25 -1.43
C ALA A 297 9.13 19.73 -1.49
N ALA A 298 7.97 19.10 -1.73
CA ALA A 298 7.86 17.64 -1.73
C ALA A 298 8.92 16.97 -2.63
N LYS A 299 9.18 17.52 -3.82
CA LYS A 299 10.21 17.04 -4.76
C LYS A 299 11.65 17.07 -4.23
N ASP A 300 11.93 17.96 -3.28
CA ASP A 300 13.27 18.21 -2.72
C ASP A 300 13.52 17.33 -1.48
N THR A 301 12.48 16.66 -0.99
CA THR A 301 12.60 15.63 0.05
C THR A 301 12.95 14.27 -0.56
N ILE A 302 13.59 13.38 0.20
CA ILE A 302 14.02 12.07 -0.32
C ILE A 302 12.83 11.26 -0.87
N ASP A 303 11.68 11.26 -0.19
CA ASP A 303 10.47 10.55 -0.62
C ASP A 303 9.84 11.14 -1.89
N GLY A 304 9.73 12.45 -1.99
CA GLY A 304 9.13 13.06 -3.19
C GLY A 304 10.09 13.07 -4.36
N GLY A 305 11.39 13.12 -4.11
CA GLY A 305 12.42 12.85 -5.10
C GLY A 305 12.38 11.40 -5.57
N LEU A 306 12.17 10.42 -4.68
CA LEU A 306 12.04 9.01 -5.07
C LEU A 306 10.73 8.73 -5.82
N ALA A 307 9.59 9.21 -5.33
CA ALA A 307 8.30 9.07 -6.02
C ALA A 307 8.32 9.75 -7.40
N GLY A 308 8.91 10.95 -7.48
CA GLY A 308 9.12 11.65 -8.75
C GLY A 308 10.06 10.89 -9.69
N ARG A 309 11.14 10.29 -9.18
CA ARG A 309 12.05 9.43 -9.97
C ARG A 309 11.35 8.15 -10.43
N ALA A 310 10.64 7.46 -9.55
CA ALA A 310 9.86 6.27 -9.88
C ALA A 310 8.81 6.57 -10.95
N GLN A 311 8.09 7.68 -10.83
CA GLN A 311 7.08 8.10 -11.81
C GLN A 311 7.70 8.55 -13.15
N ALA A 312 8.86 9.21 -13.14
CA ALA A 312 9.57 9.61 -14.36
C ALA A 312 10.12 8.41 -15.15
N LEU A 313 10.30 7.28 -14.47
CA LEU A 313 10.93 6.08 -15.00
C LEU A 313 9.93 4.95 -15.26
N ALA A 314 8.71 5.06 -14.70
CA ALA A 314 7.56 4.28 -15.14
C ALA A 314 7.31 4.58 -16.64
N PRO A 315 7.18 3.56 -17.50
CA PRO A 315 6.83 3.77 -18.89
C PRO A 315 5.59 4.64 -18.95
N ARG A 316 5.69 5.82 -19.57
CA ARG A 316 4.51 6.66 -19.82
C ARG A 316 3.49 5.76 -20.47
N ALA A 317 2.35 5.57 -19.81
CA ALA A 317 1.25 4.82 -20.39
C ALA A 317 1.05 5.38 -21.80
N PRO A 318 1.10 4.55 -22.85
CA PRO A 318 0.92 5.04 -24.21
C PRO A 318 -0.39 5.83 -24.24
N ARG A 319 -0.41 6.94 -24.98
CA ARG A 319 -1.65 7.69 -25.23
C ARG A 319 -2.64 6.73 -25.89
N ILE A 320 -3.50 6.14 -25.09
CA ILE A 320 -4.58 5.27 -25.55
C ILE A 320 -5.54 6.16 -26.34
N SER A 321 -5.94 5.71 -27.54
CA SER A 321 -6.90 6.38 -28.41
C SER A 321 -8.15 6.83 -27.66
N ALA A 322 -8.77 7.91 -28.14
CA ALA A 322 -10.02 8.43 -27.58
C ALA A 322 -11.12 7.35 -27.66
N SER A 323 -12.01 7.32 -26.67
CA SER A 323 -13.20 6.47 -26.72
C SER A 323 -14.05 6.83 -27.94
N VAL A 324 -14.66 5.83 -28.56
CA VAL A 324 -15.69 6.01 -29.59
C VAL A 324 -16.94 6.57 -28.92
N GLY A 325 -17.43 7.71 -29.43
CA GLY A 325 -18.63 8.38 -28.93
C GLY A 325 -18.45 9.10 -27.59
N ALA A 326 -19.49 9.83 -27.20
CA ALA A 326 -19.59 10.53 -25.91
C ALA A 326 -20.85 10.08 -25.16
N GLY A 327 -20.84 10.19 -23.82
CA GLY A 327 -22.01 9.93 -22.98
C GLY A 327 -21.87 8.70 -22.07
N PRO A 328 -22.91 8.38 -21.28
CA PRO A 328 -22.92 7.22 -20.38
C PRO A 328 -22.91 5.90 -21.17
N PRO A 329 -22.54 4.77 -20.52
CA PRO A 329 -22.72 3.44 -21.12
C PRO A 329 -24.18 3.21 -21.52
N ALA A 330 -24.40 2.49 -22.62
CA ALA A 330 -25.70 2.15 -23.17
C ALA A 330 -25.73 0.71 -23.68
N PRO A 331 -26.92 0.08 -23.77
CA PRO A 331 -27.07 -1.24 -24.39
C PRO A 331 -26.47 -1.27 -25.80
N GLY A 332 -25.73 -2.31 -26.14
CA GLY A 332 -25.03 -2.43 -27.42
C GLY A 332 -23.68 -1.71 -27.48
N ASP A 333 -23.22 -1.08 -26.40
CA ASP A 333 -21.84 -0.61 -26.34
C ASP A 333 -20.86 -1.78 -26.18
N VAL A 334 -19.67 -1.63 -26.78
CA VAL A 334 -18.52 -2.49 -26.53
C VAL A 334 -17.39 -1.67 -25.91
N TRP A 335 -16.82 -2.19 -24.83
CA TRP A 335 -15.74 -1.56 -24.07
C TRP A 335 -14.49 -2.43 -24.03
N ALA A 336 -13.32 -1.86 -24.31
CA ALA A 336 -12.03 -2.47 -24.05
C ALA A 336 -11.57 -2.17 -22.61
N VAL A 337 -11.00 -3.17 -21.94
CA VAL A 337 -10.43 -3.06 -20.60
C VAL A 337 -8.98 -3.51 -20.64
N ARG A 338 -8.04 -2.63 -20.27
CA ARG A 338 -6.63 -3.02 -20.11
C ARG A 338 -6.48 -3.79 -18.81
N VAL A 339 -6.17 -5.07 -18.91
CA VAL A 339 -6.01 -5.97 -17.75
C VAL A 339 -4.56 -6.00 -17.27
N LEU A 340 -3.60 -5.95 -18.19
CA LEU A 340 -2.15 -5.92 -17.94
C LEU A 340 -1.44 -5.02 -18.97
N PRO A 341 -0.17 -4.64 -18.75
CA PRO A 341 0.64 -4.02 -19.80
C PRO A 341 0.63 -4.88 -21.08
N GLY A 342 0.21 -4.29 -22.20
CA GLY A 342 0.10 -5.00 -23.47
C GLY A 342 -0.97 -6.10 -23.52
N ARG A 343 -1.99 -6.08 -22.65
CA ARG A 343 -3.13 -7.00 -22.73
C ARG A 343 -4.46 -6.30 -22.48
N TRP A 344 -5.38 -6.50 -23.41
CA TRP A 344 -6.72 -5.94 -23.41
C TRP A 344 -7.75 -7.05 -23.62
N VAL A 345 -8.88 -6.92 -22.95
CA VAL A 345 -10.07 -7.76 -23.16
C VAL A 345 -11.25 -6.86 -23.46
N THR A 346 -12.34 -7.42 -23.97
CA THR A 346 -13.51 -6.64 -24.38
C THR A 346 -14.77 -7.07 -23.63
N LEU A 347 -15.69 -6.13 -23.47
CA LEU A 347 -16.94 -6.26 -22.74
C LEU A 347 -18.09 -5.79 -23.63
N TYR A 348 -19.20 -6.54 -23.64
CA TYR A 348 -20.46 -6.10 -24.21
C TYR A 348 -21.40 -5.59 -23.13
N VAL A 349 -22.13 -4.50 -23.39
CA VAL A 349 -23.16 -3.96 -22.49
C VAL A 349 -24.55 -4.45 -22.93
N HIS A 350 -25.19 -5.28 -22.11
CA HIS A 350 -26.55 -5.79 -22.36
C HIS A 350 -27.64 -4.79 -21.99
N GLU A 351 -27.51 -4.18 -20.82
CA GLU A 351 -28.51 -3.24 -20.30
C GLU A 351 -27.88 -2.29 -19.27
N VAL A 352 -28.65 -1.26 -18.88
CA VAL A 352 -28.24 -0.29 -17.87
C VAL A 352 -29.35 -0.12 -16.85
N ALA A 353 -29.01 -0.08 -15.57
CA ALA A 353 -29.92 0.14 -14.46
C ALA A 353 -29.36 1.20 -13.50
N ASP A 354 -30.24 1.99 -12.90
CA ASP A 354 -29.86 2.87 -11.78
C ASP A 354 -29.96 2.10 -10.46
N ARG A 355 -28.94 2.24 -9.62
CA ARG A 355 -28.98 1.75 -8.24
C ARG A 355 -28.44 2.81 -7.30
N GLY A 356 -29.35 3.49 -6.60
CA GLY A 356 -29.00 4.52 -5.62
C GLY A 356 -28.42 5.78 -6.24
N GLY A 357 -28.96 6.21 -7.40
CA GLY A 357 -28.51 7.39 -8.12
C GLY A 357 -27.19 7.19 -8.88
N ARG A 358 -26.82 5.94 -9.12
CA ARG A 358 -25.60 5.57 -9.86
C ARG A 358 -25.97 4.60 -10.99
N PRO A 359 -25.56 4.89 -12.25
CA PRO A 359 -25.80 3.98 -13.36
C PRO A 359 -24.82 2.81 -13.33
N TYR A 360 -25.35 1.60 -13.49
CA TYR A 360 -24.62 0.36 -13.67
C TYR A 360 -24.94 -0.24 -15.03
N ALA A 361 -23.91 -0.64 -15.77
CA ALA A 361 -24.04 -1.38 -17.02
C ALA A 361 -23.90 -2.88 -16.73
N ARG A 362 -24.85 -3.69 -17.19
CA ARG A 362 -24.73 -5.16 -17.16
C ARG A 362 -23.83 -5.60 -18.31
N THR A 363 -22.68 -6.14 -17.98
CA THR A 363 -21.62 -6.48 -18.93
C THR A 363 -21.26 -7.96 -18.94
N GLU A 364 -20.86 -8.49 -20.08
CA GLU A 364 -20.15 -9.78 -20.21
C GLU A 364 -18.86 -9.62 -21.01
N PHE A 365 -17.84 -10.40 -20.64
CA PHE A 365 -16.61 -10.49 -21.43
C PHE A 365 -16.88 -11.16 -22.76
N LEU A 366 -16.26 -10.63 -23.81
CA LEU A 366 -16.25 -11.22 -25.15
C LEU A 366 -14.97 -12.05 -25.32
N ALA A 367 -15.03 -13.07 -26.17
CA ALA A 367 -13.87 -13.93 -26.43
C ALA A 367 -12.72 -13.14 -27.06
N GLY A 368 -11.48 -13.44 -26.63
CA GLY A 368 -10.27 -12.83 -27.17
C GLY A 368 -9.47 -12.00 -26.17
N VAL A 369 -8.15 -12.03 -26.35
CA VAL A 369 -7.19 -11.22 -25.60
C VAL A 369 -6.29 -10.53 -26.61
N HIS A 370 -6.19 -9.21 -26.52
CA HIS A 370 -5.55 -8.38 -27.53
C HIS A 370 -4.23 -7.80 -27.00
N PRO A 371 -3.15 -7.82 -27.80
CA PRO A 371 -1.84 -7.30 -27.39
C PRO A 371 -1.78 -5.76 -27.35
N ALA A 372 -2.75 -5.10 -27.98
CA ALA A 372 -2.95 -3.66 -28.01
C ALA A 372 -4.43 -3.33 -27.78
N LEU A 373 -4.79 -2.04 -27.70
CA LEU A 373 -6.19 -1.63 -27.67
C LEU A 373 -6.87 -2.15 -28.95
N PRO A 374 -7.89 -3.03 -28.85
CA PRO A 374 -8.57 -3.54 -30.04
C PRO A 374 -9.46 -2.46 -30.65
N GLU A 375 -9.54 -2.46 -31.97
CA GLU A 375 -10.60 -1.76 -32.70
C GLU A 375 -11.86 -2.66 -32.73
N LEU A 376 -13.02 -2.09 -33.07
CA LEU A 376 -14.28 -2.86 -33.08
C LEU A 376 -14.23 -4.09 -33.99
N GLU A 377 -13.48 -4.00 -35.09
CA GLU A 377 -13.32 -5.09 -36.06
C GLU A 377 -12.54 -6.29 -35.50
N ASP A 378 -11.71 -6.07 -34.46
CA ASP A 378 -10.96 -7.14 -33.80
C ASP A 378 -11.83 -7.92 -32.78
N VAL A 379 -13.01 -7.40 -32.45
CA VAL A 379 -13.83 -7.90 -31.34
C VAL A 379 -14.61 -9.14 -31.76
N SER A 380 -14.50 -10.20 -30.95
CA SER A 380 -15.31 -11.39 -31.14
C SER A 380 -16.80 -11.12 -30.89
N GLY A 381 -17.65 -11.59 -31.80
CA GLY A 381 -19.10 -11.60 -31.62
C GLY A 381 -19.60 -12.71 -30.68
N THR A 382 -18.75 -13.29 -29.83
CA THR A 382 -19.10 -14.39 -28.92
C THR A 382 -18.73 -14.06 -27.47
N VAL A 383 -19.55 -14.53 -26.53
CA VAL A 383 -19.31 -14.35 -25.09
C VAL A 383 -18.19 -15.28 -24.60
N GLN A 384 -17.34 -14.78 -23.70
CA GLN A 384 -16.36 -15.56 -22.94
C GLN A 384 -16.95 -15.98 -21.58
N PRO A 385 -17.41 -17.23 -21.41
CA PRO A 385 -17.85 -17.74 -20.12
C PRO A 385 -16.67 -18.01 -19.18
N ARG A 386 -16.98 -18.17 -17.89
CA ARG A 386 -16.11 -18.82 -16.92
C ARG A 386 -16.19 -20.35 -17.07
N ALA A 387 -15.34 -21.07 -16.35
CA ALA A 387 -15.41 -22.53 -16.26
C ALA A 387 -16.79 -23.05 -15.78
N ASP A 388 -17.47 -22.28 -14.92
CA ASP A 388 -18.80 -22.60 -14.37
C ASP A 388 -19.96 -21.98 -15.18
N GLY A 389 -19.68 -21.29 -16.28
CA GLY A 389 -20.68 -20.77 -17.23
C GLY A 389 -20.66 -19.25 -17.41
N ARG A 390 -21.75 -18.72 -17.97
CA ARG A 390 -21.92 -17.27 -18.18
C ARG A 390 -21.99 -16.55 -16.84
N ALA A 391 -21.33 -15.39 -16.75
CA ALA A 391 -21.25 -14.62 -15.52
C ALA A 391 -21.30 -13.11 -15.82
N PRO A 392 -22.52 -12.56 -16.06
CA PRO A 392 -22.67 -11.13 -16.26
C PRO A 392 -22.36 -10.37 -14.98
N THR A 393 -21.83 -9.17 -15.14
CA THR A 393 -21.42 -8.28 -14.06
C THR A 393 -22.03 -6.90 -14.26
N TRP A 394 -22.62 -6.35 -13.22
CA TRP A 394 -23.08 -4.97 -13.18
C TRP A 394 -21.91 -4.05 -12.80
N ALA A 395 -21.39 -3.29 -13.76
CA ALA A 395 -20.25 -2.41 -13.59
C ALA A 395 -20.65 -0.93 -13.64
N HIS A 396 -20.22 -0.14 -12.66
CA HIS A 396 -20.31 1.33 -12.71
C HIS A 396 -18.96 1.97 -13.08
N SER A 397 -18.97 3.25 -13.44
CA SER A 397 -17.75 4.05 -13.73
C SER A 397 -16.91 3.57 -14.93
N LEU A 398 -17.51 2.86 -15.91
CA LEU A 398 -16.84 2.47 -17.15
C LEU A 398 -16.25 3.68 -17.90
N GLY A 399 -16.99 4.80 -17.97
CA GLY A 399 -16.53 6.00 -18.69
C GLY A 399 -15.44 6.83 -17.98
N THR A 400 -15.25 6.64 -16.67
CA THR A 400 -14.31 7.45 -15.87
C THR A 400 -13.06 6.67 -15.45
N THR A 401 -13.03 5.35 -15.68
CA THR A 401 -11.89 4.52 -15.32
C THR A 401 -10.78 4.66 -16.37
N SER A 402 -9.56 5.00 -15.95
CA SER A 402 -8.51 5.44 -16.87
C SER A 402 -8.02 4.37 -17.86
N TRP A 403 -8.31 3.10 -17.58
CA TRP A 403 -7.91 1.93 -18.39
C TRP A 403 -9.07 1.21 -19.09
N THR A 404 -10.24 1.84 -19.17
CA THR A 404 -11.39 1.37 -19.95
C THR A 404 -11.64 2.32 -21.11
N ARG A 405 -12.04 1.80 -22.28
CA ARG A 405 -12.36 2.61 -23.47
C ARG A 405 -13.59 2.06 -24.16
N ARG A 406 -14.49 2.93 -24.59
CA ARG A 406 -15.55 2.51 -25.51
C ARG A 406 -14.94 2.36 -26.89
N ILE A 407 -15.16 1.22 -27.53
CA ILE A 407 -14.62 0.91 -28.86
C ILE A 407 -15.74 0.64 -29.88
N GLY A 408 -16.98 0.45 -29.43
CA GLY A 408 -18.13 0.29 -30.31
C GLY A 408 -19.44 0.75 -29.66
N GLN A 409 -20.41 1.11 -30.50
CA GLN A 409 -21.79 1.44 -30.12
C GLN A 409 -22.74 0.73 -31.07
N VAL A 410 -23.96 0.42 -30.60
CA VAL A 410 -25.00 -0.22 -31.41
C VAL A 410 -24.51 -1.55 -32.01
N VAL A 411 -23.69 -2.28 -31.25
CA VAL A 411 -23.15 -3.58 -31.65
C VAL A 411 -24.22 -4.66 -31.41
N PRO A 412 -24.44 -5.59 -32.37
CA PRO A 412 -25.35 -6.72 -32.18
C PRO A 412 -25.03 -7.53 -30.93
N VAL A 413 -26.05 -8.13 -30.34
CA VAL A 413 -25.90 -8.98 -29.15
C VAL A 413 -24.96 -10.15 -29.50
N PRO A 414 -23.92 -10.41 -28.68
CA PRO A 414 -22.97 -11.49 -28.95
C PRO A 414 -23.65 -12.86 -28.83
N ALA A 415 -23.19 -13.80 -29.64
CA ALA A 415 -23.63 -15.18 -29.60
C ALA A 415 -23.17 -15.84 -28.29
N ALA A 416 -24.05 -16.65 -27.71
CA ALA A 416 -23.80 -17.43 -26.51
C ALA A 416 -24.53 -18.78 -26.61
N ASP A 417 -23.97 -19.80 -25.95
CA ASP A 417 -24.48 -21.18 -25.92
C ASP A 417 -25.66 -21.37 -24.94
N ARG A 418 -25.84 -20.43 -24.00
CA ARG A 418 -26.87 -20.46 -22.96
C ARG A 418 -27.57 -19.11 -22.87
N SER A 419 -28.74 -19.06 -22.22
CA SER A 419 -29.42 -17.80 -21.91
C SER A 419 -28.60 -16.94 -20.94
N LEU A 420 -28.81 -15.62 -20.99
CA LEU A 420 -28.18 -14.68 -20.07
C LEU A 420 -28.71 -14.96 -18.64
N PRO A 421 -27.86 -15.27 -17.65
CA PRO A 421 -28.33 -15.52 -16.28
C PRO A 421 -28.92 -14.26 -15.67
N ASP A 422 -30.07 -14.33 -14.98
CA ASP A 422 -30.80 -13.15 -14.44
C ASP A 422 -30.02 -12.32 -13.40
N GLY A 423 -29.14 -12.96 -12.62
CA GLY A 423 -28.32 -12.32 -11.59
C GLY A 423 -26.95 -11.85 -12.11
N GLY A 424 -26.18 -11.17 -11.25
CA GLY A 424 -24.81 -10.77 -11.53
C GLY A 424 -24.16 -10.01 -10.38
N SER A 425 -22.82 -10.05 -10.32
CA SER A 425 -22.03 -9.30 -9.33
C SER A 425 -22.14 -7.81 -9.57
N TRP A 426 -22.14 -6.99 -8.51
CA TRP A 426 -22.16 -5.52 -8.61
C TRP A 426 -20.80 -4.96 -8.22
N VAL A 427 -20.10 -4.33 -9.16
CA VAL A 427 -18.70 -3.91 -8.97
C VAL A 427 -18.42 -2.53 -9.56
N ALA A 428 -17.30 -1.95 -9.14
CA ALA A 428 -16.70 -0.81 -9.83
C ALA A 428 -15.89 -1.28 -11.05
N ALA A 429 -15.83 -0.48 -12.12
CA ALA A 429 -15.05 -0.83 -13.32
C ALA A 429 -13.55 -1.10 -13.06
N LYS A 430 -13.00 -0.61 -11.94
CA LYS A 430 -11.62 -0.93 -11.51
C LYS A 430 -11.42 -2.43 -11.17
N GLU A 431 -12.47 -3.12 -10.74
CA GLU A 431 -12.45 -4.54 -10.34
C GLU A 431 -12.55 -5.49 -11.54
N LEU A 432 -12.94 -4.99 -12.72
CA LEU A 432 -13.01 -5.80 -13.95
C LEU A 432 -11.66 -6.44 -14.31
N ARG A 433 -10.54 -5.83 -13.93
CA ARG A 433 -9.22 -6.45 -14.08
C ARG A 433 -9.09 -7.74 -13.28
N HIS A 434 -9.50 -7.69 -12.01
CA HIS A 434 -9.46 -8.87 -11.14
C HIS A 434 -10.42 -9.95 -11.68
N LEU A 435 -11.65 -9.56 -12.04
CA LEU A 435 -12.65 -10.48 -12.58
C LEU A 435 -12.23 -11.13 -13.90
N SER A 436 -11.47 -10.43 -14.75
CA SER A 436 -11.00 -10.98 -16.02
C SER A 436 -10.18 -12.27 -15.84
N GLY A 437 -9.48 -12.44 -14.70
CA GLY A 437 -8.72 -13.65 -14.41
C GLY A 437 -9.60 -14.91 -14.28
N TRP A 438 -10.90 -14.77 -14.03
CA TRP A 438 -11.84 -15.91 -13.98
C TRP A 438 -12.34 -16.34 -15.36
N HIS A 439 -12.31 -15.42 -16.33
CA HIS A 439 -12.74 -15.66 -17.72
C HIS A 439 -11.57 -16.04 -18.62
N PHE A 440 -10.37 -15.56 -18.27
CA PHE A 440 -9.14 -15.75 -19.03
C PHE A 440 -7.99 -16.21 -18.12
N PRO A 441 -8.03 -17.44 -17.59
CA PRO A 441 -7.02 -17.94 -16.65
C PRO A 441 -5.61 -18.03 -17.25
N ASP A 442 -5.51 -18.20 -18.58
CA ASP A 442 -4.25 -18.29 -19.32
C ASP A 442 -3.74 -16.94 -19.87
N ALA A 443 -4.46 -15.84 -19.60
CA ALA A 443 -4.23 -14.53 -20.20
C ALA A 443 -3.40 -13.56 -19.38
#